data_AF-A0A840HNN2-F1
#
_entry.id   AF-A0A840HNN2-F1
#
_cell.length_a   1.000
_cell.length_b   1.000
_cell.length_c   1.000
_cell.angle_alpha   90.00
_cell.angle_beta   90.00
_cell.angle_gamma   90.00
#
_symmetry.space_group_name_H-M   'P 1'
#
loop_
_entity.id
_entity.type
_entity.pdbx_description
1 polymer ?
#
loop_
_entity_poly.entity_id
_entity_poly.type
_entity_poly.pdbx_seq_one_letter_code
_entity_poly.pdbx_strand_id
1 'polypeptide(L)' 'MTFTIGCRWQDYKKESFTVEKQTAAEALTEAENLQRSDVRIEYIDTPEHGRLDLWGFRTLYGNK' A
#
# COMPACT_ATOMS: atom_id res chain seq x y z
N MET A 1 -2.86 12.85 4.73
CA MET A 1 -2.65 12.57 3.30
C MET A 1 -3.37 11.28 2.96
N THR A 2 -3.97 11.21 1.77
CA THR A 2 -4.70 10.01 1.33
C THR A 2 -3.79 9.18 0.45
N PHE A 3 -3.68 7.89 0.76
CA PHE A 3 -2.91 6.91 0.00
C PHE A 3 -3.86 5.88 -0.58
N THR A 4 -3.66 5.47 -1.83
CA THR A 4 -4.46 4.41 -2.45
C THR A 4 -3.66 3.13 -2.48
N ILE A 5 -4.16 2.07 -1.86
CA ILE A 5 -3.44 0.80 -1.78
C ILE A 5 -4.14 -0.20 -2.67
N GLY A 6 -3.41 -0.69 -3.67
CA GLY A 6 -3.87 -1.73 -4.57
C GLY A 6 -3.55 -3.10 -4.01
N CYS A 7 -4.56 -3.94 -3.91
CA CYS A 7 -4.45 -5.30 -3.40
C CYS A 7 -5.13 -6.32 -4.33
N ARG A 8 -4.70 -7.57 -4.18
CA ARG A 8 -5.21 -8.71 -4.93
C ARG A 8 -5.62 -9.80 -3.96
N TRP A 9 -6.87 -10.25 -4.10
CA TRP A 9 -7.39 -11.43 -3.42
C TRP A 9 -6.93 -12.70 -4.12
N GLN A 10 -6.87 -13.82 -3.38
CA GLN A 10 -6.51 -15.13 -3.96
C GLN A 10 -7.36 -15.50 -5.18
N ASP A 11 -8.64 -15.09 -5.22
CA ASP A 11 -9.55 -15.30 -6.35
C ASP A 11 -9.32 -14.35 -7.55
N TYR A 12 -8.15 -13.73 -7.66
CA TYR A 12 -7.77 -12.77 -8.71
C TYR A 12 -8.57 -11.46 -8.73
N LYS A 13 -9.45 -11.23 -7.76
CA LYS A 13 -10.16 -9.95 -7.63
C LYS A 13 -9.16 -8.87 -7.22
N LYS A 14 -8.98 -7.86 -8.08
CA LYS A 14 -8.21 -6.66 -7.77
C LYS A 14 -9.14 -5.66 -7.09
N GLU A 15 -8.74 -5.20 -5.92
CA GLU A 15 -9.42 -4.13 -5.21
C GLU A 15 -8.40 -3.07 -4.81
N SER A 16 -8.89 -1.86 -4.56
CA SER A 16 -8.07 -0.82 -3.96
C SER A 16 -8.86 -0.11 -2.88
N PHE A 17 -8.19 0.26 -1.81
CA PHE A 17 -8.78 1.01 -0.73
C PHE A 17 -7.91 2.22 -0.40
N THR A 18 -8.54 3.26 0.13
CA THR A 18 -7.88 4.49 0.53
C THR A 18 -7.59 4.48 2.02
N VAL A 19 -6.38 4.86 2.40
CA VAL A 19 -5.95 5.01 3.78
C VAL A 19 -5.51 6.44 4.03
N GLU A 20 -5.98 7.05 5.11
CA GLU A 20 -5.60 8.39 5.52
C GLU A 20 -4.53 8.32 6.61
N LYS A 21 -3.30 8.74 6.30
CA LYS A 21 -2.18 8.82 7.26
C LYS A 21 -1.31 10.04 6.98
N GLN A 22 -0.35 10.30 7.86
CA GLN A 22 0.63 11.38 7.64
C GLN A 22 1.74 10.94 6.70
N THR A 23 2.18 9.68 6.81
CA THR A 23 3.25 9.14 5.98
C THR A 23 2.80 7.91 5.19
N ALA A 24 3.47 7.68 4.06
CA ALA A 24 3.23 6.51 3.24
C ALA A 24 3.61 5.20 3.96
N ALA A 25 4.58 5.26 4.88
CA ALA A 25 4.97 4.12 5.71
C ALA A 25 3.86 3.72 6.69
N GLU A 26 3.25 4.68 7.38
CA GLU A 26 2.10 4.41 8.25
C GLU A 26 0.90 3.87 7.47
N ALA A 27 0.67 4.38 6.26
CA ALA A 27 -0.42 3.91 5.41
C ALA A 27 -0.21 2.45 4.98
N LEU A 28 1.02 2.08 4.64
CA LEU A 28 1.37 0.70 4.30
C LEU A 28 1.24 -0.22 5.52
N THR A 29 1.76 0.18 6.68
CA THR A 29 1.63 -0.60 7.93
C THR A 29 0.17 -0.83 8.31
N GLU A 30 -0.68 0.21 8.19
CA GLU A 30 -2.12 0.06 8.42
C GLU A 30 -2.75 -0.93 7.45
N ALA A 31 -2.41 -0.85 6.17
CA ALA A 31 -2.91 -1.79 5.17
C ALA A 31 -2.44 -3.23 5.41
N GLU A 32 -1.21 -3.42 5.87
CA GLU A 32 -0.68 -4.72 6.27
C GLU A 32 -1.43 -5.26 7.50
N ASN A 33 -1.74 -4.41 8.48
CA ASN A 33 -2.56 -4.79 9.64
C ASN A 33 -4.02 -5.07 9.29
N LEU A 34 -4.56 -4.41 8.27
CA LEU A 34 -5.90 -4.64 7.74
C LEU A 34 -5.97 -5.89 6.84
N GLN A 35 -4.84 -6.53 6.50
CA GLN A 35 -4.87 -7.79 5.75
C GLN A 35 -5.65 -8.84 6.53
N ARG A 36 -6.83 -9.17 6.02
CA ARG A 36 -7.38 -10.51 6.19
C ARG A 36 -6.45 -11.46 5.43
N SER A 37 -6.20 -12.65 5.97
CA SER A 37 -5.19 -13.63 5.53
C SER A 37 -5.16 -13.98 4.02
N ASP A 38 -6.15 -13.54 3.25
CA ASP A 38 -6.34 -13.83 1.83
C ASP A 38 -6.09 -12.64 0.89
N VAL A 39 -5.55 -11.52 1.40
CA VAL A 39 -5.28 -10.29 0.63
C VAL A 39 -3.77 -10.06 0.51
N ARG A 40 -3.27 -9.91 -0.72
CA ARG A 40 -1.88 -9.51 -0.99
C ARG A 40 -1.83 -8.07 -1.50
N ILE A 41 -1.06 -7.21 -0.83
CA ILE A 41 -0.79 -5.84 -1.31
C ILE A 41 0.14 -5.92 -2.53
N GLU A 42 -0.18 -5.17 -3.60
CA GLU A 42 0.62 -5.08 -4.83
C GLU A 42 1.36 -3.75 -4.93
N TYR A 43 0.69 -2.64 -4.62
CA TYR A 43 1.25 -1.29 -4.77
C TYR A 43 0.59 -0.30 -3.83
N ILE A 44 1.24 0.84 -3.63
CA ILE A 44 0.73 2.02 -2.95
C ILE A 44 0.87 3.23 -3.88
N ASP A 45 -0.21 3.97 -4.06
CA ASP A 45 -0.22 5.25 -4.73
C ASP A 45 0.04 6.35 -3.69
N THR A 46 1.16 7.02 -3.86
CA THR A 46 1.61 8.11 -3.00
C THR A 46 1.34 9.45 -3.68
N PRO A 47 0.89 10.47 -2.95
CA PRO A 47 0.66 11.79 -3.53
C PRO A 47 1.96 12.45 -4.04
N GLU A 48 3.13 12.05 -3.52
CA GLU A 48 4.43 12.65 -3.85
C GLU A 48 5.12 11.98 -5.05
N HIS A 49 5.00 10.66 -5.19
CA HIS A 49 5.73 9.86 -6.19
C HIS A 49 4.82 9.05 -7.11
N GLY A 50 3.50 9.14 -6.93
CA GLY A 50 2.52 8.33 -7.64
C GLY A 50 2.56 6.86 -7.21
N ARG A 51 2.23 5.98 -8.14
CA ARG A 51 2.19 4.53 -7.93
C ARG A 51 3.58 3.94 -7.72
N LEU A 52 3.80 3.41 -6.53
CA LEU A 52 4.99 2.64 -6.15
C LEU A 52 4.59 1.20 -5.87
N ASP A 53 5.30 0.25 -6.46
CA ASP A 53 5.24 -1.14 -6.01
C ASP A 53 5.92 -1.29 -4.64
N LEU A 54 5.72 -2.43 -3.98
CA LEU A 54 6.30 -2.65 -2.65
C LEU A 54 7.83 -2.55 -2.62
N TRP A 55 8.50 -2.94 -3.72
CA TRP A 55 9.96 -2.84 -3.79
C TRP A 55 10.44 -1.39 -4.00
N GLY A 56 9.82 -0.65 -4.93
CA GLY A 56 10.08 0.78 -5.11
C GLY A 56 9.78 1.59 -3.86
N PHE A 57 8.69 1.26 -3.16
CA PHE A 57 8.35 1.84 -1.88
C PHE A 57 9.45 1.63 -0.83
N ARG A 58 9.91 0.39 -0.63
CA ARG A 58 10.98 0.07 0.34
C ARG A 58 12.30 0.73 -0.03
N THR A 59 12.58 0.91 -1.30
CA THR A 59 13.80 1.62 -1.76
C THR A 59 13.75 3.11 -1.41
N LEU A 60 12.59 3.74 -1.58
CA LEU A 60 12.41 5.17 -1.30
C LEU A 60 12.25 5.48 0.19
N TYR A 61 11.52 4.64 0.92
CA TYR A 61 11.10 4.90 2.30
C TYR A 61 11.74 3.98 3.35
N GLY A 62 12.34 2.86 2.95
CA GLY A 62 12.93 1.86 3.86
C GLY A 62 14.41 2.07 4.20
N ASN A 63 15.05 3.13 3.69
CA ASN A 63 16.43 3.51 4.00
C ASN A 63 16.47 4.66 5.02
N LYS A 64 15.96 4.42 6.23
CA LYS A 64 16.20 5.29 7.40
C LYS A 64 16.58 4.46 8.62
#